data_AF-A0A3Q0S3D8-F1
#
_entry.id   AF-A0A3Q0S3D8-F1
#
_cell.length_a   1.000
_cell.length_b   1.000
_cell.length_c   1.000
_cell.angle_alpha   90.00
_cell.angle_beta   90.00
_cell.angle_gamma   90.00
#
_symmetry.space_group_name_H-M   'P 1'
#
loop_
_entity.id
_entity.type
_entity.pdbx_description
1 polymer ?
#
loop_
_entity_poly.entity_id
_entity_poly.type
_entity_poly.pdbx_seq_one_letter_code
_entity_poly.pdbx_strand_id
1 'polypeptide(L)'
;KVSIEVQCDIQSEDDQGGEAECEEDPLNWQRLVSRGVLTSLTPQEIKRQEVINELFYTERAHLRMLKVLDCVFCQRLSRDGILPPEDIKHIFINLEEIIQLHGDTFYTHSKPQVTDILCFLCSCFQFSGEEEEKLKSAVATFCSNQPSALELIKTRQKKDQRFNLFMQEAQSNRLCRRLQLKDIIPVEMQRVTKYPLLLDNIANEERKKVKKAGDCCKKILNHVNQAVKEAENKQVHALE
;
A
#
# COMPACT_ATOMS: atom_id res chain seq x y z
N LYS A 1 4.40 -1.33 -27.29
CA LYS A 1 5.14 -1.02 -26.03
C LYS A 1 4.74 0.39 -25.64
N VAL A 2 3.71 0.52 -24.81
CA VAL A 2 3.34 1.81 -24.23
C VAL A 2 4.18 1.91 -22.96
N SER A 3 5.26 2.69 -23.01
CA SER A 3 5.96 3.12 -21.81
C SER A 3 5.03 4.11 -21.13
N ILE A 4 4.43 3.70 -20.02
CA ILE A 4 3.76 4.64 -19.12
C ILE A 4 4.89 5.28 -18.32
N GLU A 5 5.33 6.47 -18.74
CA GLU A 5 6.17 7.31 -17.90
C GLU A 5 5.35 7.67 -16.66
N VAL A 6 5.68 7.06 -15.52
CA VAL A 6 5.13 7.45 -14.22
C VAL A 6 5.78 8.79 -13.86
N GLN A 7 5.14 9.87 -14.31
CA GLN A 7 5.56 11.21 -13.97
C GLN A 7 5.32 11.43 -12.45
N CYS A 8 6.38 11.39 -11.63
CA CYS A 8 6.35 11.90 -10.25
C CYS A 8 6.22 13.44 -10.35
N ASP A 9 5.02 13.95 -10.59
CA ASP A 9 4.69 15.34 -10.26
C ASP A 9 4.49 15.41 -8.74
N ILE A 10 5.59 15.34 -8.00
CA ILE A 10 5.68 15.95 -6.67
C ILE A 10 6.53 17.18 -6.87
N GLN A 11 5.85 18.31 -7.02
CA GLN A 11 6.49 19.62 -7.13
C GLN A 11 7.52 19.77 -6.01
N SER A 12 8.73 20.17 -6.39
CA SER A 12 9.80 20.54 -5.46
C SER A 12 9.33 21.76 -4.66
N GLU A 13 8.79 21.54 -3.46
CA GLU A 13 8.44 22.61 -2.54
C GLU A 13 9.70 23.13 -1.81
N ASP A 14 10.54 23.86 -2.53
CA ASP A 14 11.15 25.04 -1.93
C ASP A 14 10.33 26.23 -2.44
N ASP A 15 9.59 26.84 -1.52
CA ASP A 15 8.95 28.16 -1.66
C ASP A 15 7.66 28.25 -2.51
N GLN A 16 6.54 27.77 -1.96
CA GLN A 16 5.27 28.52 -1.97
C GLN A 16 4.25 27.88 -1.01
N GLY A 17 3.84 28.63 0.00
CA GLY A 17 2.73 28.25 0.84
C GLY A 17 1.43 28.20 0.03
N GLY A 18 0.65 27.13 0.19
CA GLY A 18 -0.71 27.15 -0.34
C GLY A 18 -1.42 25.85 -0.63
N GLU A 19 -0.93 24.67 -0.27
CA GLU A 19 -1.80 23.47 -0.20
C GLU A 19 -1.55 22.74 1.11
N ALA A 20 -2.15 23.27 2.17
CA ALA A 20 -2.66 22.37 3.20
C ALA A 20 -3.65 21.45 2.47
N GLU A 21 -3.19 20.27 2.03
CA GLU A 21 -4.09 19.16 1.72
C GLU A 21 -5.02 19.06 2.93
N CYS A 22 -6.24 19.56 2.76
CA CYS A 22 -7.23 19.62 3.82
C CYS A 22 -7.23 18.27 4.51
N GLU A 23 -6.94 18.29 5.81
CA GLU A 23 -7.35 17.24 6.72
C GLU A 23 -8.88 17.20 6.67
N GLU A 24 -9.44 16.56 5.65
CA GLU A 24 -10.83 16.14 5.71
C GLU A 24 -10.89 15.01 6.74
N ASP A 25 -11.41 15.38 7.91
CA ASP A 25 -11.62 14.52 9.05
C ASP A 25 -12.38 13.22 8.63
N PRO A 26 -11.85 12.02 8.92
CA PRO A 26 -11.70 10.95 7.93
C PRO A 26 -12.83 9.93 7.73
N LEU A 27 -14.01 10.09 8.31
CA LEU A 27 -14.99 8.98 8.38
C LEU A 27 -16.42 9.38 8.07
N ASN A 28 -16.68 10.67 7.89
CA ASN A 28 -18.05 11.15 7.77
C ASN A 28 -18.53 11.19 6.32
N TRP A 29 -18.49 10.02 5.65
CA TRP A 29 -19.08 9.83 4.31
C TRP A 29 -20.54 10.30 4.26
N GLN A 30 -21.22 10.33 5.40
CA GLN A 30 -22.58 10.84 5.52
C GLN A 30 -22.68 12.31 5.12
N ARG A 31 -21.62 13.12 5.25
CA ARG A 31 -21.59 14.50 4.75
C ARG A 31 -21.50 14.59 3.22
N LEU A 32 -21.05 13.52 2.56
CA LEU A 32 -20.91 13.43 1.10
C LEU A 32 -22.21 12.99 0.42
N VAL A 33 -23.23 12.61 1.18
CA VAL A 33 -24.53 12.15 0.67
C VAL A 33 -25.67 13.06 1.13
N SER A 34 -26.69 13.21 0.28
CA SER A 34 -27.87 14.01 0.57
C SER A 34 -28.62 13.49 1.80
N ARG A 35 -29.19 14.40 2.61
CA ARG A 35 -30.01 14.04 3.77
C ARG A 35 -31.13 13.05 3.44
N GLY A 36 -31.77 13.18 2.27
CA GLY A 36 -32.82 12.26 1.81
C GLY A 36 -32.33 10.82 1.59
N VAL A 37 -31.08 10.65 1.14
CA VAL A 37 -30.45 9.33 0.98
C VAL A 37 -30.16 8.74 2.36
N LEU A 38 -29.52 9.51 3.26
CA LEU A 38 -29.24 9.04 4.62
C LEU A 38 -30.48 8.58 5.39
N THR A 39 -31.59 9.32 5.29
CA THR A 39 -32.85 8.96 5.96
C THR A 39 -33.51 7.72 5.37
N SER A 40 -33.14 7.32 4.15
CA SER A 40 -33.66 6.12 3.50
C SER A 40 -32.87 4.85 3.81
N LEU A 41 -31.67 4.99 4.40
CA LEU A 41 -30.79 3.85 4.70
C LEU A 41 -31.14 3.19 6.03
N THR A 42 -31.11 1.87 6.06
CA THR A 42 -31.19 1.09 7.29
C THR A 42 -29.89 1.24 8.10
N PRO A 43 -29.92 1.01 9.43
CA PRO A 43 -28.69 0.99 10.24
C PRO A 43 -27.64 0.02 9.72
N GLN A 44 -28.07 -1.09 9.11
CA GLN A 44 -27.21 -2.08 8.48
C GLN A 44 -26.53 -1.53 7.22
N GLU A 45 -27.26 -0.82 6.35
CA GLU A 45 -26.68 -0.17 5.17
C GLU A 45 -25.72 0.97 5.54
N ILE A 46 -26.05 1.74 6.58
CA ILE A 46 -25.13 2.76 7.12
C ILE A 46 -23.84 2.10 7.58
N LYS A 47 -23.93 1.01 8.37
CA LYS A 47 -22.76 0.30 8.85
C LYS A 47 -21.94 -0.30 7.72
N ARG A 48 -22.62 -0.86 6.70
CA ARG A 48 -21.98 -1.32 5.47
C ARG A 48 -21.14 -0.18 4.90
N GLN A 49 -21.77 0.94 4.57
CA GLN A 49 -21.18 2.12 3.92
C GLN A 49 -20.02 2.75 4.68
N GLU A 50 -20.00 2.66 6.02
CA GLU A 50 -18.83 3.05 6.82
C GLU A 50 -17.59 2.21 6.48
N VAL A 51 -17.74 0.88 6.45
CA VAL A 51 -16.64 -0.05 6.15
C VAL A 51 -16.18 0.11 4.70
N ILE A 52 -17.12 0.41 3.79
CA ILE A 52 -16.84 0.76 2.39
C ILE A 52 -15.90 1.96 2.31
N ASN A 53 -16.31 3.04 2.97
CA ASN A 53 -15.58 4.28 2.95
C ASN A 53 -14.21 4.12 3.60
N GLU A 54 -14.14 3.36 4.70
CA GLU A 54 -12.88 3.00 5.35
C GLU A 54 -11.94 2.26 4.40
N LEU A 55 -12.43 1.28 3.63
CA LEU A 55 -11.62 0.52 2.68
C LEU A 55 -10.98 1.43 1.62
N PHE A 56 -11.77 2.29 0.97
CA PHE A 56 -11.28 3.22 -0.06
C PHE A 56 -10.33 4.27 0.53
N TYR A 57 -10.68 4.84 1.68
CA TYR A 57 -9.86 5.86 2.32
C TYR A 57 -8.49 5.29 2.73
N THR A 58 -8.50 4.12 3.35
CA THR A 58 -7.26 3.44 3.77
C THR A 58 -6.45 2.92 2.57
N GLU A 59 -7.08 2.57 1.46
CA GLU A 59 -6.39 2.21 0.20
C GLU A 59 -5.68 3.43 -0.41
N ARG A 60 -6.37 4.57 -0.50
CA ARG A 60 -5.77 5.82 -0.96
C ARG A 60 -4.58 6.23 -0.08
N ALA A 61 -4.72 6.07 1.23
CA ALA A 61 -3.65 6.34 2.18
C ALA A 61 -2.44 5.40 1.98
N HIS A 62 -2.70 4.11 1.71
CA HIS A 62 -1.67 3.12 1.38
C HIS A 62 -0.92 3.49 0.10
N LEU A 63 -1.65 3.78 -0.98
CA LEU A 63 -1.06 4.23 -2.26
C LEU A 63 -0.21 5.48 -2.12
N ARG A 64 -0.66 6.47 -1.34
CA ARG A 64 0.14 7.65 -1.04
C ARG A 64 1.45 7.26 -0.34
N MET A 65 1.39 6.33 0.62
CA MET A 65 2.57 5.88 1.34
C MET A 65 3.57 5.13 0.44
N LEU A 66 3.08 4.27 -0.46
CA LEU A 66 3.92 3.62 -1.47
C LEU A 66 4.57 4.64 -2.43
N LYS A 67 3.83 5.70 -2.82
CA LYS A 67 4.39 6.80 -3.62
C LYS A 67 5.45 7.61 -2.87
N VAL A 68 5.29 7.78 -1.55
CA VAL A 68 6.35 8.38 -0.71
C VAL A 68 7.59 7.49 -0.70
N LEU A 69 7.42 6.18 -0.54
CA LEU A 69 8.52 5.22 -0.60
C LEU A 69 9.29 5.32 -1.93
N ASP A 70 8.58 5.53 -3.04
CA ASP A 70 9.17 5.69 -4.36
C ASP A 70 9.80 7.08 -4.58
N CYS A 71 9.00 8.16 -4.59
CA CYS A 71 9.49 9.47 -4.99
C CYS A 71 10.44 10.10 -3.93
N VAL A 72 10.23 9.88 -2.62
CA VAL A 72 11.06 10.50 -1.56
C VAL A 72 12.32 9.69 -1.28
N PHE A 73 12.29 8.37 -1.43
CA PHE A 73 13.42 7.50 -1.15
C PHE A 73 14.02 6.87 -2.41
N CYS A 74 13.31 5.94 -3.06
CA CYS A 74 13.85 5.13 -4.16
C CYS A 74 14.46 6.00 -5.29
N GLN A 75 13.66 6.91 -5.85
CA GLN A 75 14.08 7.74 -6.98
C GLN A 75 15.18 8.72 -6.59
N ARG A 76 15.10 9.33 -5.40
CA ARG A 76 16.14 10.24 -4.92
C ARG A 76 17.47 9.52 -4.67
N LEU A 77 17.44 8.33 -4.06
CA LEU A 77 18.63 7.52 -3.83
C LEU A 77 19.35 7.20 -5.15
N SER A 78 18.56 6.92 -6.20
CA SER A 78 19.08 6.64 -7.54
C SER A 78 19.61 7.89 -8.22
N ARG A 79 18.79 8.94 -8.33
CA ARG A 79 19.12 10.21 -8.99
C ARG A 79 20.34 10.90 -8.38
N ASP A 80 20.40 10.95 -7.05
CA ASP A 80 21.47 11.63 -6.31
C ASP A 80 22.71 10.71 -6.15
N GLY A 81 22.63 9.46 -6.63
CA GLY A 81 23.72 8.48 -6.58
C GLY A 81 24.21 8.20 -5.15
N ILE A 82 23.27 8.11 -4.20
CA ILE A 82 23.58 7.92 -2.77
C ILE A 82 23.96 6.46 -2.49
N LEU A 83 23.28 5.52 -3.14
CA LEU A 83 23.55 4.09 -3.02
C LEU A 83 23.80 3.45 -4.40
N PRO A 84 24.59 2.36 -4.45
CA PRO A 84 24.67 1.52 -5.63
C PRO A 84 23.29 1.05 -6.12
N PRO A 85 23.06 0.92 -7.45
CA PRO A 85 21.79 0.46 -8.00
C PRO A 85 21.31 -0.89 -7.46
N GLU A 86 22.24 -1.80 -7.19
CA GLU A 86 21.94 -3.12 -6.62
C GLU A 86 21.37 -3.02 -5.20
N ASP A 87 21.91 -2.13 -4.36
CA ASP A 87 21.36 -1.92 -3.02
C ASP A 87 19.98 -1.27 -3.08
N ILE A 88 19.75 -0.33 -3.99
CA ILE A 88 18.45 0.32 -4.18
C ILE A 88 17.41 -0.72 -4.63
N LYS A 89 17.76 -1.53 -5.63
CA LYS A 89 16.91 -2.64 -6.11
C LYS A 89 16.62 -3.67 -5.02
N HIS A 90 17.60 -3.91 -4.14
CA HIS A 90 17.42 -4.79 -2.98
C HIS A 90 16.48 -4.18 -1.94
N ILE A 91 16.59 -2.89 -1.63
CA ILE A 91 15.74 -2.23 -0.63
C ILE A 91 14.29 -2.11 -1.13
N PHE A 92 14.10 -1.71 -2.38
CA PHE A 92 12.79 -1.42 -2.98
C PHE A 92 12.40 -2.47 -4.03
N ILE A 93 12.68 -3.75 -3.73
CA ILE A 93 12.38 -4.85 -4.66
C ILE A 93 10.93 -4.73 -5.16
N ASN A 94 10.74 -4.88 -6.47
CA ASN A 94 9.44 -4.83 -7.16
C ASN A 94 8.44 -3.73 -6.70
N LEU A 95 8.92 -2.59 -6.16
CA LEU A 95 8.05 -1.52 -5.64
C LEU A 95 7.11 -0.94 -6.71
N GLU A 96 7.61 -0.74 -7.93
CA GLU A 96 6.80 -0.25 -9.05
C GLU A 96 5.62 -1.18 -9.35
N GLU A 97 5.85 -2.49 -9.31
CA GLU A 97 4.80 -3.49 -9.52
C GLU A 97 3.73 -3.43 -8.42
N ILE A 98 4.14 -3.28 -7.14
CA ILE A 98 3.21 -3.11 -6.02
C ILE A 98 2.36 -1.84 -6.21
N ILE A 99 2.98 -0.71 -6.55
CA ILE A 99 2.27 0.55 -6.81
C ILE A 99 1.25 0.39 -7.94
N GLN A 100 1.63 -0.28 -9.03
CA GLN A 100 0.75 -0.53 -10.17
C GLN A 100 -0.45 -1.41 -9.77
N LEU A 101 -0.22 -2.51 -9.06
CA LEU A 101 -1.28 -3.44 -8.63
C LEU A 101 -2.33 -2.74 -7.76
N HIS A 102 -1.90 -1.95 -6.77
CA HIS A 102 -2.82 -1.16 -5.95
C HIS A 102 -3.47 -0.02 -6.75
N GLY A 103 -2.71 0.64 -7.62
CA GLY A 103 -3.14 1.80 -8.39
C GLY A 103 -4.22 1.44 -9.40
N ASP A 104 -3.95 0.46 -10.26
CA ASP A 104 -4.88 -0.03 -11.27
C ASP A 104 -6.19 -0.46 -10.63
N THR A 105 -6.10 -1.17 -9.50
CA THR A 105 -7.28 -1.62 -8.80
C THR A 105 -8.07 -0.45 -8.19
N PHE A 106 -7.40 0.49 -7.55
CA PHE A 106 -8.03 1.66 -6.94
C PHE A 106 -8.70 2.56 -7.99
N TYR A 107 -7.99 2.95 -9.06
CA TYR A 107 -8.51 3.90 -10.04
C TYR A 107 -9.62 3.31 -10.90
N THR A 108 -9.55 2.02 -11.23
CA THR A 108 -10.62 1.33 -11.98
C THR A 108 -11.96 1.36 -11.22
N HIS A 109 -11.92 1.37 -9.88
CA HIS A 109 -13.12 1.26 -9.04
C HIS A 109 -13.39 2.49 -8.17
N SER A 110 -12.57 3.54 -8.27
CA SER A 110 -12.74 4.81 -7.56
C SER A 110 -13.96 5.62 -8.03
N LYS A 111 -14.64 5.19 -9.10
CA LYS A 111 -15.88 5.84 -9.55
C LYS A 111 -17.03 5.51 -8.59
N PRO A 112 -17.63 6.52 -7.94
CA PRO A 112 -18.52 6.35 -6.80
C PRO A 112 -19.95 6.06 -7.27
N GLN A 113 -20.16 4.93 -7.92
CA GLN A 113 -21.48 4.31 -7.84
C GLN A 113 -21.47 3.45 -6.59
N VAL A 114 -22.34 3.82 -5.64
CA VAL A 114 -22.50 3.32 -4.25
C VAL A 114 -22.73 1.80 -4.14
N THR A 115 -22.55 1.04 -5.22
CA THR A 115 -23.05 -0.31 -5.37
C THR A 115 -22.01 -1.41 -5.54
N ASP A 116 -20.71 -1.14 -5.75
CA ASP A 116 -19.83 -2.26 -6.11
C ASP A 116 -18.39 -2.20 -5.55
N ILE A 117 -18.32 -2.22 -4.23
CA ILE A 117 -17.14 -2.77 -3.52
C ILE A 117 -16.93 -4.22 -3.86
N LEU A 118 -18.02 -4.92 -4.15
CA LEU A 118 -17.93 -6.20 -4.81
C LEU A 118 -17.10 -6.04 -6.08
N CYS A 119 -17.30 -5.08 -6.98
CA CYS A 119 -16.36 -4.91 -8.10
C CYS A 119 -14.92 -4.58 -7.67
N PHE A 120 -14.67 -3.68 -6.70
CA PHE A 120 -13.29 -3.38 -6.24
C PHE A 120 -12.57 -4.59 -5.63
N LEU A 121 -13.26 -5.37 -4.80
CA LEU A 121 -12.70 -6.55 -4.14
C LEU A 121 -12.76 -7.80 -5.00
N CYS A 122 -13.76 -7.92 -5.87
CA CYS A 122 -13.81 -8.96 -6.88
C CYS A 122 -12.79 -8.69 -7.98
N SER A 123 -12.51 -7.44 -8.32
CA SER A 123 -11.36 -7.14 -9.16
C SER A 123 -10.08 -7.49 -8.42
N CYS A 124 -9.86 -7.07 -7.16
CA CYS A 124 -8.66 -7.45 -6.41
C CYS A 124 -8.49 -8.97 -6.20
N PHE A 125 -9.59 -9.69 -5.93
CA PHE A 125 -9.58 -11.00 -5.26
C PHE A 125 -10.62 -12.01 -5.80
N GLN A 126 -11.39 -11.70 -6.86
CA GLN A 126 -12.05 -12.71 -7.71
C GLN A 126 -11.28 -12.98 -9.00
N PHE A 127 -10.04 -12.50 -9.11
CA PHE A 127 -9.13 -13.04 -10.11
C PHE A 127 -9.11 -14.56 -9.99
N SER A 128 -9.47 -15.25 -11.07
CA SER A 128 -9.23 -16.67 -11.22
C SER A 128 -8.10 -16.81 -12.24
N GLY A 129 -7.02 -17.50 -11.88
CA GLY A 129 -5.90 -17.74 -12.77
C GLY A 129 -4.76 -16.75 -12.55
N GLU A 130 -4.30 -16.11 -13.63
CA GLU A 130 -2.99 -15.44 -13.68
C GLU A 130 -2.89 -14.17 -12.82
N GLU A 131 -3.97 -13.40 -12.66
CA GLU A 131 -3.95 -12.14 -11.93
C GLU A 131 -3.88 -12.33 -10.40
N GLU A 132 -4.53 -13.37 -9.85
CA GLU A 132 -4.41 -13.77 -8.44
C GLU A 132 -2.98 -14.19 -8.13
N GLU A 133 -2.39 -15.01 -9.01
CA GLU A 133 -1.01 -15.46 -8.89
C GLU A 133 -0.03 -14.29 -9.01
N LYS A 134 -0.29 -13.32 -9.90
CA LYS A 134 0.53 -12.10 -10.04
C LYS A 134 0.54 -11.28 -8.75
N LEU A 135 -0.64 -10.96 -8.19
CA LEU A 135 -0.73 -10.21 -6.94
C LEU A 135 -0.05 -10.96 -5.80
N LYS A 136 -0.36 -12.25 -5.66
CA LYS A 136 0.21 -13.11 -4.63
C LYS A 136 1.74 -13.17 -4.71
N SER A 137 2.28 -13.34 -5.92
CA SER A 137 3.73 -13.39 -6.17
C SER A 137 4.40 -12.04 -5.90
N ALA A 138 3.81 -10.94 -6.37
CA ALA A 138 4.38 -9.60 -6.19
C ALA A 138 4.46 -9.23 -4.70
N VAL A 139 3.37 -9.42 -3.95
CA VAL A 139 3.31 -9.15 -2.51
C VAL A 139 4.25 -10.08 -1.74
N ALA A 140 4.29 -11.36 -2.09
CA ALA A 140 5.22 -12.30 -1.47
C ALA A 140 6.68 -11.88 -1.71
N THR A 141 7.04 -11.45 -2.91
CA THR A 141 8.39 -10.95 -3.25
C THR A 141 8.75 -9.74 -2.39
N PHE A 142 7.85 -8.75 -2.30
CA PHE A 142 8.09 -7.53 -1.53
C PHE A 142 8.25 -7.83 -0.04
N CYS A 143 7.27 -8.52 0.55
CA CYS A 143 7.24 -8.78 1.98
C CYS A 143 8.32 -9.77 2.44
N SER A 144 8.64 -10.80 1.67
CA SER A 144 9.67 -11.78 2.06
C SER A 144 11.07 -11.17 2.09
N ASN A 145 11.31 -10.12 1.29
CA ASN A 145 12.57 -9.38 1.29
C ASN A 145 12.67 -8.34 2.43
N GLN A 146 11.56 -7.97 3.09
CA GLN A 146 11.52 -6.91 4.09
C GLN A 146 12.61 -7.04 5.19
N PRO A 147 12.84 -8.19 5.84
CA PRO A 147 13.88 -8.32 6.86
C PRO A 147 15.28 -7.99 6.31
N SER A 148 15.57 -8.45 5.10
CA SER A 148 16.84 -8.22 4.41
C SER A 148 17.02 -6.76 4.02
N ALA A 149 15.98 -6.12 3.48
CA ALA A 149 15.99 -4.69 3.16
C ALA A 149 16.24 -3.83 4.40
N LEU A 150 15.56 -4.13 5.52
CA LEU A 150 15.72 -3.41 6.78
C LEU A 150 17.14 -3.56 7.36
N GLU A 151 17.73 -4.75 7.30
CA GLU A 151 19.11 -4.95 7.76
C GLU A 151 20.13 -4.25 6.85
N LEU A 152 19.90 -4.22 5.53
CA LEU A 152 20.73 -3.46 4.60
C LEU A 152 20.67 -1.96 4.88
N ILE A 153 19.47 -1.39 5.07
CA ILE A 153 19.30 0.03 5.44
C ILE A 153 20.07 0.33 6.72
N LYS A 154 19.87 -0.48 7.76
CA LYS A 154 20.56 -0.32 9.05
C LYS A 154 22.07 -0.41 8.91
N THR A 155 22.58 -1.34 8.10
CA THR A 155 24.01 -1.49 7.85
C THR A 155 24.58 -0.29 7.10
N ARG A 156 23.90 0.17 6.05
CA ARG A 156 24.30 1.35 5.27
C ARG A 156 24.26 2.62 6.11
N GLN A 157 23.23 2.84 6.91
CA GLN A 157 23.14 4.03 7.80
C GLN A 157 24.30 4.09 8.80
N LYS A 158 24.80 2.95 9.27
CA LYS A 158 25.94 2.90 10.19
C LYS A 158 27.29 3.12 9.51
N LYS A 159 27.47 2.63 8.29
CA LYS A 159 28.76 2.60 7.59
C LYS A 159 28.97 3.77 6.63
N ASP A 160 27.89 4.33 6.10
CA ASP A 160 27.92 5.36 5.07
C ASP A 160 27.29 6.65 5.61
N GLN A 161 28.14 7.63 5.92
CA GLN A 161 27.73 8.93 6.43
C GLN A 161 26.88 9.71 5.41
N ARG A 162 27.14 9.55 4.11
CA ARG A 162 26.38 10.22 3.06
C ARG A 162 24.95 9.69 3.01
N PHE A 163 24.78 8.38 3.10
CA PHE A 163 23.46 7.77 3.21
C PHE A 163 22.75 8.14 4.52
N ASN A 164 23.46 8.20 5.65
CA ASN A 164 22.86 8.63 6.92
C ASN A 164 22.30 10.07 6.86
N LEU A 165 23.06 11.01 6.27
CA LEU A 165 22.60 12.39 6.08
C LEU A 165 21.38 12.45 5.15
N PHE A 166 21.42 11.74 4.03
CA PHE A 166 20.27 11.61 3.13
C PHE A 166 19.03 11.10 3.88
N MET A 167 19.19 10.07 4.71
CA MET A 167 18.08 9.49 5.47
C MET A 167 17.46 10.49 6.44
N GLN A 168 18.26 11.29 7.15
CA GLN A 168 17.77 12.34 8.03
C GLN A 168 16.98 13.41 7.27
N GLU A 169 17.49 13.85 6.12
CA GLU A 169 16.82 14.82 5.26
C GLU A 169 15.50 14.26 4.70
N ALA A 170 15.53 13.10 4.06
CA ALA A 170 14.37 12.47 3.43
C ALA A 170 13.25 12.19 4.45
N GLN A 171 13.60 11.73 5.66
CA GLN A 171 12.62 11.46 6.73
C GLN A 171 12.04 12.73 7.35
N SER A 172 12.68 13.90 7.16
CA SER A 172 12.12 15.19 7.58
C SER A 172 11.03 15.71 6.63
N ASN A 173 10.92 15.12 5.43
CA ASN A 173 9.90 15.49 4.46
C ASN A 173 8.49 15.31 5.05
N ARG A 174 7.63 16.32 4.91
CA ARG A 174 6.26 16.32 5.45
C ARG A 174 5.41 15.16 4.93
N LEU A 175 5.67 14.71 3.69
CA LEU A 175 4.98 13.59 3.06
C LEU A 175 5.22 12.27 3.82
N CYS A 176 6.36 12.13 4.52
CA CYS A 176 6.65 10.98 5.38
C CYS A 176 5.75 10.94 6.63
N ARG A 177 5.04 12.03 6.97
CA ARG A 177 4.12 12.10 8.12
C ARG A 177 4.75 11.63 9.43
N ARG A 178 6.02 12.00 9.64
CA ARG A 178 6.87 11.62 10.79
C ARG A 178 7.23 10.13 10.85
N LEU A 179 6.89 9.34 9.83
CA LEU A 179 7.34 7.95 9.70
C LEU A 179 8.79 7.91 9.20
N GLN A 180 9.53 6.93 9.70
CA GLN A 180 10.87 6.62 9.19
C GLN A 180 10.77 5.58 8.07
N LEU A 181 11.78 5.47 7.20
CA LEU A 181 11.79 4.46 6.12
C LEU A 181 11.57 3.04 6.65
N LYS A 182 12.15 2.71 7.81
CA LYS A 182 11.96 1.42 8.49
C LYS A 182 10.51 1.14 8.91
N ASP A 183 9.71 2.19 9.11
CA ASP A 183 8.29 2.12 9.47
C ASP A 183 7.39 2.11 8.22
N ILE A 184 7.89 2.66 7.11
CA ILE A 184 7.19 2.70 5.82
C ILE A 184 7.31 1.35 5.09
N ILE A 185 8.47 0.71 5.07
CA ILE A 185 8.65 -0.58 4.37
C ILE A 185 7.60 -1.64 4.79
N PRO A 186 7.27 -1.82 6.09
CA PRO A 186 6.29 -2.81 6.52
C PRO A 186 4.83 -2.51 6.16
N VAL A 187 4.50 -1.33 5.59
CA VAL A 187 3.10 -0.94 5.34
C VAL A 187 2.39 -1.87 4.36
N GLU A 188 3.12 -2.50 3.43
CA GLU A 188 2.55 -3.48 2.50
C GLU A 188 2.05 -4.73 3.24
N MET A 189 2.89 -5.33 4.09
CA MET A 189 2.48 -6.45 4.94
C MET A 189 1.30 -6.06 5.83
N GLN A 190 1.35 -4.88 6.44
CA GLN A 190 0.25 -4.37 7.25
C GLN A 190 -1.04 -4.26 6.42
N ARG A 191 -0.98 -3.76 5.18
CA ARG A 191 -2.15 -3.62 4.32
C ARG A 191 -2.78 -4.97 4.01
N VAL A 192 -1.98 -5.96 3.63
CA VAL A 192 -2.44 -7.31 3.30
C VAL A 192 -3.16 -7.97 4.48
N THR A 193 -2.71 -7.73 5.72
CA THR A 193 -3.40 -8.24 6.93
C THR A 193 -4.76 -7.57 7.19
N LYS A 194 -5.00 -6.36 6.67
CA LYS A 194 -6.24 -5.62 6.91
C LYS A 194 -7.39 -6.05 6.00
N TYR A 195 -7.12 -6.50 4.78
CA TYR A 195 -8.19 -6.88 3.84
C TYR A 195 -9.14 -7.95 4.42
N PRO A 196 -8.67 -9.08 4.99
CA PRO A 196 -9.58 -10.07 5.59
C PRO A 196 -10.52 -9.48 6.66
N LEU A 197 -10.00 -8.56 7.49
CA LEU A 197 -10.75 -7.95 8.60
C LEU A 197 -11.83 -6.97 8.10
N LEU A 198 -11.47 -6.15 7.11
CA LEU A 198 -12.42 -5.23 6.47
C LEU A 198 -13.53 -5.99 5.75
N LEU A 199 -13.21 -7.14 5.14
CA LEU A 199 -14.16 -7.99 4.42
C LEU A 199 -15.13 -8.73 5.32
N ASP A 200 -14.65 -9.29 6.44
CA ASP A 200 -15.49 -9.99 7.40
C ASP A 200 -16.59 -9.06 7.97
N ASN A 201 -16.34 -7.74 8.03
CA ASN A 201 -17.29 -6.72 8.50
C ASN A 201 -18.41 -6.33 7.49
N ILE A 202 -18.34 -6.76 6.21
CA ILE A 202 -19.30 -6.37 5.15
C ILE A 202 -20.40 -7.45 4.93
N ALA A 203 -20.21 -8.68 5.42
CA ALA A 203 -20.79 -9.92 4.87
C ALA A 203 -22.29 -10.24 5.13
N ASN A 204 -23.18 -9.25 5.32
CA ASN A 204 -24.59 -9.54 5.64
C ASN A 204 -25.49 -9.82 4.42
N GLU A 205 -25.51 -8.97 3.38
CA GLU A 205 -26.42 -9.13 2.23
C GLU A 205 -25.76 -9.81 1.01
N GLU A 206 -24.45 -9.59 0.82
CA GLU A 206 -23.66 -10.13 -0.31
C GLU A 206 -22.72 -11.25 0.12
N ARG A 207 -23.13 -11.98 1.17
CA ARG A 207 -22.32 -12.91 1.95
C ARG A 207 -21.46 -13.86 1.10
N LYS A 208 -21.96 -14.35 -0.04
CA LYS A 208 -21.22 -15.29 -0.88
C LYS A 208 -20.02 -14.65 -1.60
N LYS A 209 -20.17 -13.45 -2.18
CA LYS A 209 -19.08 -12.81 -2.94
C LYS A 209 -18.03 -12.20 -2.00
N VAL A 210 -18.49 -11.51 -0.95
CA VAL A 210 -17.61 -10.95 0.10
C VAL A 210 -16.82 -12.06 0.80
N LYS A 211 -17.47 -13.18 1.14
CA LYS A 211 -16.78 -14.34 1.73
C LYS A 211 -15.73 -14.92 0.80
N LYS A 212 -16.03 -15.07 -0.50
CA LYS A 212 -15.04 -15.56 -1.48
C LYS A 212 -13.83 -14.63 -1.58
N ALA A 213 -14.04 -13.32 -1.63
CA ALA A 213 -12.95 -12.35 -1.61
C ALA A 213 -12.14 -12.41 -0.30
N GLY A 214 -12.81 -12.54 0.84
CA GLY A 214 -12.17 -12.71 2.15
C GLY A 214 -11.32 -13.97 2.23
N ASP A 215 -11.83 -15.10 1.71
CA ASP A 215 -11.10 -16.36 1.64
C ASP A 215 -9.87 -16.26 0.71
N CYS A 216 -9.96 -15.54 -0.41
CA CYS A 216 -8.82 -15.26 -1.29
C CYS A 216 -7.77 -14.39 -0.58
N CYS A 217 -8.17 -13.30 0.08
CA CYS A 217 -7.25 -12.48 0.88
C CYS A 217 -6.53 -13.31 1.95
N LYS A 218 -7.25 -14.21 2.64
CA LYS A 218 -6.69 -15.13 3.63
C LYS A 218 -5.67 -16.09 3.00
N LYS A 219 -5.94 -16.61 1.80
CA LYS A 219 -4.98 -17.46 1.05
C LYS A 219 -3.71 -16.70 0.68
N ILE A 220 -3.84 -15.48 0.14
CA ILE A 220 -2.70 -14.63 -0.20
C ILE A 220 -1.89 -14.34 1.05
N LEU A 221 -2.52 -13.88 2.13
CA LEU A 221 -1.84 -13.59 3.39
C LEU A 221 -1.09 -14.81 3.94
N ASN A 222 -1.71 -16.00 3.92
CA ASN A 222 -1.05 -17.22 4.37
C ASN A 222 0.17 -17.57 3.51
N HIS A 223 0.08 -17.41 2.19
CA HIS A 223 1.19 -17.62 1.28
C HIS A 223 2.33 -16.63 1.53
N VAL A 224 2.01 -15.35 1.67
CA VAL A 224 2.99 -14.30 1.97
C VAL A 224 3.69 -14.57 3.31
N ASN A 225 2.93 -14.92 4.36
CA ASN A 225 3.50 -15.27 5.67
C ASN A 225 4.46 -16.47 5.58
N GLN A 226 4.11 -17.48 4.78
CA GLN A 226 4.98 -18.63 4.55
C GLN A 226 6.26 -18.23 3.79
N ALA A 227 6.15 -17.39 2.76
CA ALA A 227 7.30 -16.90 2.00
C ALA A 227 8.25 -16.06 2.88
N VAL A 228 7.70 -15.20 3.76
CA VAL A 228 8.49 -14.44 4.75
C VAL A 228 9.25 -15.38 5.68
N LYS A 229 8.57 -16.36 6.27
CA LYS A 229 9.18 -17.34 7.16
C LYS A 229 10.31 -18.13 6.48
N GLU A 230 10.10 -18.55 5.24
CA GLU A 230 11.13 -19.26 4.46
C GLU A 230 12.34 -18.38 4.14
N ALA A 231 12.12 -17.11 3.81
CA ALA A 231 13.19 -16.15 3.56
C ALA A 231 14.02 -15.88 4.82
N GLU A 232 13.36 -15.71 5.97
CA GLU A 232 14.02 -15.55 7.27
C GLU A 232 14.88 -16.78 7.62
N ASN A 233 14.34 -17.99 7.46
CA ASN A 233 15.09 -19.23 7.72
C ASN A 233 16.33 -19.35 6.82
N LYS A 234 16.21 -19.05 5.53
CA LYS A 234 17.35 -19.06 4.59
C LYS A 234 18.42 -18.04 4.98
N GLN A 235 18.00 -16.88 5.47
CA GLN A 235 18.92 -15.84 5.91
C GLN A 235 19.68 -16.25 7.17
N VAL A 236 19.02 -16.91 8.14
CA VAL A 236 19.68 -17.45 9.34
C VAL A 236 20.73 -18.49 8.94
N HIS A 237 20.38 -19.46 8.10
CA HIS A 237 21.32 -20.50 7.67
C HIS A 237 22.48 -19.98 6.79
N ALA A 238 22.33 -18.84 6.12
CA ALA A 238 23.44 -18.23 5.37
C ALA A 238 24.46 -17.51 6.26
N LEU A 239 24.13 -17.28 7.54
CA LEU A 239 24.98 -16.62 8.53
C LEU A 239 25.68 -17.63 9.47
N GLU A 240 25.31 -18.91 9.40
CA GLU A 240 25.92 -20.05 10.10
C GLU A 240 27.05 -20.69 9.28
#